data_AF-A0A5A7WIS9-F1
#
_entry.id   AF-A0A5A7WIS9-F1
#
_cell.length_a   1.000
_cell.length_b   1.000
_cell.length_c   1.000
_cell.angle_alpha   90.00
_cell.angle_beta   90.00
_cell.angle_gamma   90.00
#
_symmetry.space_group_name_H-M   'P 1'
#
loop_
_entity.id
_entity.type
_entity.pdbx_description
1 polymer ?
#
loop_
_entity_poly.entity_id
_entity_poly.type
_entity_poly.pdbx_seq_one_letter_code
_entity_poly.pdbx_strand_id
1 'polypeptide(L)'
;MERIPVTHHVDTSTVLDLPDTEVAAAARKLAFEVSPAFVYNHSVRSYLFARELAAANGMRADVDYDDELVFLSCVLHDLGATDFANGDQRFEVDGADAAAVFLAKQGMDEARVKAVWDAIVLHTSVGLAHRFGSVAAVAQMGIGADIIGLGKEALPTGFADRVHAELPRHDLGYALSEAVARQVDANPVKGGPLTFPGQVHRLCYPRQRAITWFDAIDASGWNDRPVADSVAGGATEPDGLAKLFVERFGAGDVEGVVALYEQDAVFGTGSGSPHTGVDEVRAALGALIGAGASIELRARRLHVVDDVAVISNEATVCPVRGADPVTTMTTEVARRQRNGLWQYVIDDPFFAL
;
A
#
# COMPACT_ATOMS: atom_id res chain seq x y z
N MET A 1 -13.03 39.34 -41.49
CA MET A 1 -11.65 39.28 -40.98
C MET A 1 -11.71 39.70 -39.52
N GLU A 2 -12.09 38.76 -38.68
CA GLU A 2 -12.43 39.01 -37.27
C GLU A 2 -11.20 38.67 -36.43
N ARG A 3 -10.71 39.64 -35.65
CA ARG A 3 -9.50 39.52 -34.84
C ARG A 3 -9.79 38.59 -33.66
N ILE A 4 -9.06 37.47 -33.59
CA ILE A 4 -9.01 36.59 -32.43
C ILE A 4 -8.42 37.41 -31.25
N PRO A 5 -9.04 37.43 -30.07
CA PRO A 5 -8.50 38.12 -28.93
C PRO A 5 -7.26 37.39 -28.43
N VAL A 6 -6.15 38.12 -28.29
CA VAL A 6 -4.95 37.65 -27.60
C VAL A 6 -5.31 37.54 -26.13
N THR A 7 -5.45 36.32 -25.63
CA THR A 7 -5.46 36.05 -24.19
C THR A 7 -4.11 36.45 -23.64
N HIS A 8 -4.10 37.44 -22.75
CA HIS A 8 -2.93 37.76 -21.95
C HIS A 8 -2.61 36.54 -21.09
N HIS A 9 -1.58 35.79 -21.45
CA HIS A 9 -0.94 34.82 -20.56
C HIS A 9 -0.35 35.64 -19.41
N VAL A 10 -1.04 35.68 -18.26
CA VAL A 10 -0.41 36.07 -17.00
C VAL A 10 0.69 35.04 -16.76
N ASP A 11 1.94 35.49 -16.62
CA ASP A 11 3.05 34.60 -16.32
C ASP A 11 2.84 34.01 -14.92
N THR A 12 2.47 32.74 -14.88
CA THR A 12 2.21 31.99 -13.65
C THR A 12 3.43 31.92 -12.74
N SER A 13 4.65 32.25 -13.22
CA SER A 13 5.85 32.40 -12.37
C SER A 13 5.67 33.51 -11.32
N THR A 14 5.15 34.66 -11.74
CA THR A 14 5.05 35.87 -10.90
C THR A 14 3.92 35.77 -9.87
N VAL A 15 2.89 34.97 -10.16
CA VAL A 15 1.76 34.73 -9.26
C VAL A 15 2.11 33.72 -8.17
N LEU A 16 3.02 32.79 -8.46
CA LEU A 16 3.40 31.68 -7.57
C LEU A 16 4.77 31.85 -6.92
N ASP A 17 5.45 32.98 -7.14
CA ASP A 17 6.77 33.28 -6.59
C ASP A 17 7.78 32.14 -6.81
N LEU A 18 7.83 31.63 -8.05
CA LEU A 18 8.72 30.53 -8.45
C LEU A 18 10.12 31.07 -8.75
N PRO A 19 11.20 30.29 -8.53
CA PRO A 19 12.55 30.66 -8.92
C PRO A 19 12.62 30.98 -10.41
N ASP A 20 13.29 32.08 -10.76
CA ASP A 20 13.32 32.67 -12.09
C ASP A 20 14.71 32.66 -12.74
N THR A 21 15.66 31.92 -12.15
CA THR A 21 16.97 31.70 -12.75
C THR A 21 16.85 31.01 -14.11
N GLU A 22 17.84 31.18 -14.97
CA GLU A 22 17.81 30.60 -16.33
C GLU A 22 17.63 29.08 -16.29
N VAL A 23 18.29 28.39 -15.35
CA VAL A 23 18.17 26.93 -15.18
C VAL A 23 16.80 26.53 -14.63
N ALA A 24 16.22 27.29 -13.68
CA ALA A 24 14.88 27.03 -13.15
C ALA A 24 13.81 27.21 -14.23
N ALA A 25 13.89 28.28 -15.01
CA ALA A 25 13.00 28.53 -16.14
C ALA A 25 13.11 27.43 -17.20
N ALA A 26 14.33 27.00 -17.54
CA ALA A 26 14.57 25.92 -18.49
C ALA A 26 14.05 24.57 -17.98
N ALA A 27 14.24 24.24 -16.71
CA ALA A 27 13.75 23.01 -16.09
C ALA A 27 12.22 22.96 -16.09
N ARG A 28 11.57 24.06 -15.71
CA ARG A 28 10.11 24.19 -15.74
C ARG A 28 9.56 24.05 -17.16
N LYS A 29 10.22 24.65 -18.15
CA LYS A 29 9.85 24.52 -19.56
C LYS A 29 9.96 23.07 -20.03
N LEU A 30 11.06 22.38 -19.72
CA LEU A 30 11.23 20.97 -20.05
C LEU A 30 10.10 20.14 -19.43
N ALA A 31 9.87 20.27 -18.12
CA ALA A 31 8.83 19.53 -17.41
C ALA A 31 7.44 19.77 -18.04
N PHE A 32 7.13 21.02 -18.40
CA PHE A 32 5.87 21.36 -19.07
C PHE A 32 5.73 20.71 -20.45
N GLU A 33 6.80 20.69 -21.25
CA GLU A 33 6.77 20.19 -22.63
C GLU A 33 6.61 18.67 -22.71
N VAL A 34 7.12 17.93 -21.72
CA VAL A 34 7.19 16.45 -21.78
C VAL A 34 6.17 15.75 -20.90
N SER A 35 5.55 16.46 -19.96
CA SER A 35 4.69 15.87 -18.95
C SER A 35 3.20 16.08 -19.29
N PRO A 36 2.33 15.09 -19.00
CA PRO A 36 0.90 15.35 -18.96
C PRO A 36 0.60 16.36 -17.84
N ALA A 37 -0.53 17.08 -17.96
CA ALA A 37 -0.89 18.17 -17.06
C ALA A 37 -0.88 17.76 -15.56
N PHE A 38 -1.31 16.54 -15.23
CA PHE A 38 -1.32 16.08 -13.84
C PHE A 38 0.09 15.93 -13.25
N VAL A 39 1.08 15.48 -14.04
CA VAL A 39 2.48 15.39 -13.62
C VAL A 39 3.08 16.79 -13.48
N TYR A 40 2.99 17.63 -14.52
CA TYR A 40 3.55 18.99 -14.46
C TYR A 40 2.98 19.78 -13.28
N ASN A 41 1.66 19.79 -13.12
CA ASN A 41 1.01 20.51 -12.02
C ASN A 41 1.49 19.94 -10.67
N HIS A 42 1.57 18.63 -10.51
CA HIS A 42 2.09 17.99 -9.30
C HIS A 42 3.52 18.41 -8.97
N SER A 43 4.41 18.42 -9.96
CA SER A 43 5.81 18.77 -9.77
C SER A 43 5.96 20.22 -9.27
N VAL A 44 5.16 21.16 -9.79
CA VAL A 44 5.14 22.55 -9.31
C VAL A 44 4.46 22.69 -7.95
N ARG A 45 3.33 22.01 -7.71
CA ARG A 45 2.66 22.01 -6.39
C ARG A 45 3.56 21.45 -5.28
N SER A 46 4.32 20.40 -5.59
CA SER A 46 5.25 19.77 -4.66
C SER A 46 6.30 20.77 -4.16
N TYR A 47 6.82 21.63 -5.03
CA TYR A 47 7.71 22.71 -4.63
C TYR A 47 7.03 23.72 -3.69
N LEU A 48 5.82 24.16 -4.03
CA LEU A 48 5.07 25.13 -3.22
C LEU A 48 4.76 24.56 -1.83
N PHE A 49 4.37 23.29 -1.74
CA PHE A 49 4.15 22.62 -0.47
C PHE A 49 5.45 22.39 0.30
N ALA A 50 6.55 22.07 -0.39
CA ALA A 50 7.86 21.92 0.24
C ALA A 50 8.29 23.20 0.97
N ARG A 51 8.15 24.38 0.34
CA ARG A 51 8.47 25.68 0.95
C ARG A 51 7.65 25.96 2.21
N GLU A 52 6.34 25.80 2.13
CA GLU A 52 5.45 26.08 3.26
C GLU A 52 5.68 25.10 4.42
N LEU A 53 5.89 23.81 4.13
CA LEU A 53 6.19 22.81 5.15
C LEU A 53 7.57 22.98 5.76
N ALA A 54 8.58 23.38 4.97
CA ALA A 54 9.89 23.73 5.49
C ALA A 54 9.80 24.93 6.45
N ALA A 55 9.06 25.97 6.07
CA ALA A 55 8.82 27.14 6.91
C ALA A 55 8.07 26.79 8.21
N ALA A 56 7.04 25.94 8.13
CA ALA A 56 6.32 25.45 9.30
C ALA A 56 7.22 24.64 10.26
N ASN A 57 8.27 23.99 9.74
CA ASN A 57 9.29 23.30 10.50
C ASN A 57 10.47 24.19 10.93
N GLY A 58 10.37 25.51 10.73
CA GLY A 58 11.38 26.49 11.13
C GLY A 58 12.62 26.54 10.22
N MET A 59 12.58 25.90 9.05
CA MET A 59 13.64 25.95 8.05
C MET A 59 13.47 27.16 7.13
N ARG A 60 14.58 27.78 6.75
CA ARG A 60 14.62 28.95 5.87
C ARG A 60 15.36 28.64 4.58
N ALA A 61 14.74 29.01 3.47
CA ALA A 61 15.36 28.99 2.14
C ALA A 61 16.68 29.78 2.15
N ASP A 62 17.68 29.25 1.44
CA ASP A 62 19.05 29.75 1.28
C ASP A 62 19.83 29.95 2.59
N VAL A 63 19.34 29.35 3.67
CA VAL A 63 20.04 29.28 4.97
C VAL A 63 20.16 27.83 5.42
N ASP A 64 19.04 27.11 5.43
CA ASP A 64 18.97 25.71 5.88
C ASP A 64 18.92 24.72 4.70
N TYR A 65 18.49 25.18 3.52
CA TYR A 65 18.48 24.44 2.26
C TYR A 65 18.62 25.40 1.06
N ASP A 66 19.14 24.90 -0.06
CA ASP A 66 19.19 25.64 -1.34
C ASP A 66 17.82 25.55 -2.02
N ASP A 67 17.13 26.69 -2.17
CA ASP A 67 15.75 26.75 -2.66
C ASP A 67 15.66 26.41 -4.16
N GLU A 68 16.67 26.81 -4.95
CA GLU A 68 16.77 26.48 -6.37
C GLU A 68 16.93 24.96 -6.55
N LEU A 69 17.74 24.29 -5.73
CA LEU A 69 17.88 22.83 -5.82
C LEU A 69 16.62 22.08 -5.37
N VAL A 70 15.88 22.59 -4.38
CA VAL A 70 14.56 22.03 -4.03
C VAL A 70 13.58 22.20 -5.18
N PHE A 71 13.53 23.37 -5.80
CA PHE A 71 12.71 23.62 -6.98
C PHE A 71 13.05 22.66 -8.12
N LEU A 72 14.33 22.58 -8.50
CA LEU A 72 14.81 21.70 -9.58
C LEU A 72 14.51 20.23 -9.29
N SER A 73 14.69 19.79 -8.03
CA SER A 73 14.33 18.43 -7.61
C SER A 73 12.82 18.19 -7.80
N CYS A 74 11.96 19.07 -7.30
CA CYS A 74 10.51 18.93 -7.43
C CYS A 74 10.04 18.96 -8.88
N VAL A 75 10.53 19.89 -9.72
CA VAL A 75 10.05 20.02 -11.11
C VAL A 75 10.56 18.92 -12.05
N LEU A 76 11.64 18.22 -11.69
CA LEU A 76 12.24 17.17 -12.52
C LEU A 76 12.02 15.74 -11.98
N HIS A 77 11.52 15.56 -10.75
CA HIS A 77 11.51 14.22 -10.12
C HIS A 77 10.73 13.16 -10.88
N ASP A 78 9.65 13.56 -11.55
CA ASP A 78 8.73 12.67 -12.25
C ASP A 78 9.00 12.58 -13.75
N LEU A 79 10.13 13.08 -14.25
CA LEU A 79 10.51 12.89 -15.67
C LEU A 79 10.50 11.42 -16.06
N GLY A 80 10.86 10.53 -15.13
CA GLY A 80 10.83 9.08 -15.34
C GLY A 80 9.43 8.49 -15.53
N ALA A 81 8.38 9.16 -15.05
CA ALA A 81 6.99 8.76 -15.22
C ALA A 81 6.41 9.20 -16.59
N THR A 82 7.25 9.76 -17.47
CA THR A 82 6.89 10.22 -18.81
C THR A 82 7.66 9.47 -19.89
N ASP A 83 7.24 9.59 -21.15
CA ASP A 83 7.97 8.99 -22.29
C ASP A 83 9.36 9.61 -22.51
N PHE A 84 9.66 10.77 -21.90
CA PHE A 84 10.96 11.42 -22.00
C PHE A 84 12.09 10.61 -21.36
N ALA A 85 11.79 9.90 -20.26
CA ALA A 85 12.75 9.10 -19.52
C ALA A 85 12.13 7.76 -19.09
N ASN A 86 11.76 6.92 -20.05
CA ASN A 86 11.13 5.61 -19.79
C ASN A 86 12.08 4.46 -20.18
N GLY A 87 13.16 4.29 -19.42
CA GLY A 87 14.20 3.29 -19.64
C GLY A 87 13.94 1.92 -18.99
N ASP A 88 14.98 1.10 -18.89
CA ASP A 88 14.96 -0.28 -18.34
C ASP A 88 15.27 -0.32 -16.82
N GLN A 89 14.80 0.68 -16.09
CA GLN A 89 14.95 0.77 -14.64
C GLN A 89 13.75 1.49 -14.02
N ARG A 90 13.73 1.57 -12.69
CA ARG A 90 12.68 2.27 -11.97
C ARG A 90 12.55 3.73 -12.42
N PHE A 91 11.33 4.25 -12.47
CA PHE A 91 11.07 5.63 -12.91
C PHE A 91 11.80 6.67 -12.06
N GLU A 92 12.02 6.40 -10.76
CA GLU A 92 12.77 7.32 -9.90
C GLU A 92 14.22 7.47 -10.36
N VAL A 93 14.84 6.38 -10.83
CA VAL A 93 16.22 6.39 -11.33
C VAL A 93 16.29 7.00 -12.71
N ASP A 94 15.35 6.64 -13.61
CA ASP A 94 15.28 7.25 -14.94
C ASP A 94 15.08 8.78 -14.87
N GLY A 95 14.20 9.24 -13.99
CA GLY A 95 13.97 10.67 -13.77
C GLY A 95 15.22 11.36 -13.23
N ALA A 96 15.90 10.76 -12.26
CA ALA A 96 17.13 11.30 -11.69
C ALA A 96 18.26 11.39 -12.75
N ASP A 97 18.47 10.34 -13.55
CA ASP A 97 19.48 10.31 -14.60
C ASP A 97 19.18 11.35 -15.69
N ALA A 98 17.93 11.47 -16.12
CA ALA A 98 17.49 12.47 -17.09
C ALA A 98 17.69 13.90 -16.57
N ALA A 99 17.35 14.15 -15.29
CA ALA A 99 17.57 15.42 -14.62
C ALA A 99 19.07 15.76 -14.54
N ALA A 100 19.92 14.80 -14.18
CA ALA A 100 21.36 15.02 -14.09
C ALA A 100 21.98 15.38 -15.45
N VAL A 101 21.60 14.67 -16.52
CA VAL A 101 22.03 14.99 -17.89
C VAL A 101 21.56 16.39 -18.30
N PHE A 102 20.32 16.74 -17.98
CA PHE A 102 19.79 18.07 -18.26
C PHE A 102 20.56 19.16 -17.53
N LEU A 103 20.74 19.04 -16.21
CA LEU A 103 21.39 20.06 -15.38
C LEU A 103 22.88 20.23 -15.71
N ALA A 104 23.59 19.14 -16.00
CA ALA A 104 24.98 19.21 -16.47
C ALA A 104 25.10 20.00 -17.78
N LYS A 105 24.14 19.84 -18.72
CA LYS A 105 24.08 20.63 -19.96
C LYS A 105 23.76 22.11 -19.72
N GLN A 106 23.08 22.43 -18.63
CA GLN A 106 22.86 23.81 -18.18
C GLN A 106 24.10 24.40 -17.47
N GLY A 107 25.20 23.65 -17.36
CA GLY A 107 26.44 24.12 -16.74
C GLY A 107 26.44 24.07 -15.21
N MET A 108 25.48 23.36 -14.59
CA MET A 108 25.47 23.15 -13.15
C MET A 108 26.64 22.26 -12.72
N ASP A 109 27.28 22.59 -11.59
CA ASP A 109 28.39 21.81 -11.06
C ASP A 109 27.95 20.42 -10.56
N GLU A 110 28.90 19.49 -10.55
CA GLU A 110 28.65 18.08 -10.25
C GLU A 110 28.05 17.85 -8.86
N ALA A 111 28.44 18.63 -7.85
CA ALA A 111 27.93 18.46 -6.49
C ALA A 111 26.45 18.87 -6.39
N ARG A 112 26.05 19.96 -7.05
CA ARG A 112 24.66 20.40 -7.15
C ARG A 112 23.81 19.44 -7.99
N VAL A 113 24.34 18.95 -9.12
CA VAL A 113 23.71 17.89 -9.92
C VAL A 113 23.46 16.65 -9.06
N LYS A 114 24.46 16.22 -8.29
CA LYS A 114 24.33 15.07 -7.40
C LYS A 114 23.26 15.30 -6.33
N ALA A 115 23.18 16.48 -5.73
CA ALA A 115 22.17 16.79 -4.72
C ALA A 115 20.74 16.67 -5.27
N VAL A 116 20.51 17.14 -6.51
CA VAL A 116 19.21 16.96 -7.19
C VAL A 116 18.97 15.49 -7.53
N TRP A 117 19.98 14.78 -8.05
CA TRP A 117 19.87 13.35 -8.36
C TRP A 117 19.51 12.53 -7.11
N ASP A 118 20.18 12.77 -5.98
CA ASP A 118 19.90 12.10 -4.70
C ASP A 118 18.46 12.40 -4.22
N ALA A 119 18.03 13.65 -4.31
CA ALA A 119 16.67 14.04 -3.94
C ALA A 119 15.61 13.33 -4.79
N ILE A 120 15.84 13.23 -6.11
CA ILE A 120 14.93 12.56 -7.03
C ILE A 120 14.93 11.04 -6.80
N VAL A 121 16.07 10.36 -6.73
CA VAL A 121 16.06 8.88 -6.60
C VAL A 121 15.41 8.40 -5.29
N LEU A 122 15.42 9.25 -4.25
CA LEU A 122 14.89 8.94 -2.92
C LEU A 122 13.46 9.45 -2.69
N HIS A 123 12.81 10.12 -3.65
CA HIS A 123 11.55 10.82 -3.38
C HIS A 123 10.39 9.90 -2.97
N THR A 124 10.37 8.65 -3.44
CA THR A 124 9.40 7.62 -3.03
C THR A 124 9.81 6.85 -1.77
N SER A 125 11.02 7.09 -1.25
CA SER A 125 11.63 6.32 -0.16
C SER A 125 11.44 7.02 1.19
N VAL A 126 10.22 6.90 1.73
CA VAL A 126 9.86 7.44 3.04
C VAL A 126 10.83 6.95 4.12
N GLY A 127 11.31 7.87 4.96
CA GLY A 127 12.27 7.56 6.02
C GLY A 127 13.74 7.48 5.56
N LEU A 128 14.03 7.57 4.26
CA LEU A 128 15.41 7.65 3.76
C LEU A 128 15.81 9.07 3.37
N ALA A 129 15.01 9.78 2.58
CA ALA A 129 15.39 11.08 1.99
C ALA A 129 15.99 12.09 2.99
N HIS A 130 15.43 12.20 4.20
CA HIS A 130 15.91 13.10 5.25
C HIS A 130 17.34 12.81 5.78
N ARG A 131 17.88 11.62 5.49
CA ARG A 131 19.26 11.23 5.83
C ARG A 131 20.27 11.66 4.78
N PHE A 132 19.83 12.19 3.63
CA PHE A 132 20.66 12.55 2.49
C PHE A 132 20.74 14.06 2.25
N GLY A 133 20.46 14.87 3.28
CA GLY A 133 20.59 16.32 3.25
C GLY A 133 19.25 17.05 3.17
N SER A 134 19.31 18.37 3.35
CA SER A 134 18.11 19.20 3.48
C SER A 134 17.34 19.35 2.17
N VAL A 135 18.01 19.36 1.01
CA VAL A 135 17.33 19.39 -0.30
C VAL A 135 16.44 18.16 -0.48
N ALA A 136 16.97 16.96 -0.27
CA ALA A 136 16.21 15.71 -0.36
C ALA A 136 15.08 15.65 0.69
N ALA A 137 15.34 16.10 1.91
CA ALA A 137 14.33 16.17 2.96
C ALA A 137 13.16 17.08 2.57
N VAL A 138 13.46 18.32 2.13
CA VAL A 138 12.45 19.34 1.83
C VAL A 138 11.65 18.98 0.59
N ALA A 139 12.31 18.52 -0.49
CA ALA A 139 11.62 18.05 -1.69
C ALA A 139 10.65 16.90 -1.35
N GLN A 140 11.10 15.89 -0.60
CA GLN A 140 10.27 14.74 -0.23
C GLN A 140 9.08 15.13 0.65
N MET A 141 9.21 16.12 1.54
CA MET A 141 8.07 16.65 2.31
C MET A 141 6.97 17.19 1.40
N GLY A 142 7.33 18.04 0.43
CA GLY A 142 6.37 18.61 -0.51
C GLY A 142 5.73 17.59 -1.44
N ILE A 143 6.53 16.67 -1.99
CA ILE A 143 6.05 15.58 -2.85
C ILE A 143 5.09 14.67 -2.07
N GLY A 144 5.46 14.26 -0.85
CA GLY A 144 4.63 13.44 0.03
C GLY A 144 3.32 14.13 0.43
N ALA A 145 3.35 15.45 0.64
CA ALA A 145 2.16 16.24 0.93
C ALA A 145 1.17 16.25 -0.24
N ASP A 146 1.64 16.40 -1.48
CA ASP A 146 0.74 16.47 -2.65
C ASP A 146 0.15 15.10 -3.05
N ILE A 147 0.89 14.00 -2.83
CA ILE A 147 0.45 12.64 -3.17
C ILE A 147 -0.44 12.02 -2.08
N ILE A 148 0.09 11.86 -0.87
CA ILE A 148 -0.58 11.13 0.23
C ILE A 148 -1.04 12.04 1.38
N GLY A 149 -0.85 13.36 1.26
CA GLY A 149 -1.28 14.31 2.29
C GLY A 149 -0.38 14.34 3.52
N LEU A 150 0.87 13.87 3.43
CA LEU A 150 1.80 13.86 4.55
C LEU A 150 2.09 15.28 5.04
N GLY A 151 1.81 15.57 6.31
CA GLY A 151 2.09 16.88 6.91
C GLY A 151 1.20 18.02 6.42
N LYS A 152 0.17 17.74 5.60
CA LYS A 152 -0.66 18.79 4.96
C LYS A 152 -1.36 19.72 5.95
N GLU A 153 -1.60 19.25 7.17
CA GLU A 153 -2.19 20.00 8.27
C GLU A 153 -1.33 21.19 8.73
N ALA A 154 -0.04 21.18 8.43
CA ALA A 154 0.87 22.29 8.72
C ALA A 154 0.88 23.38 7.64
N LEU A 155 0.21 23.15 6.49
CA LEU A 155 0.08 24.17 5.44
C LEU A 155 -0.79 25.34 5.93
N PRO A 156 -0.50 26.59 5.51
CA PRO A 156 -1.36 27.72 5.87
C PRO A 156 -2.81 27.51 5.42
N THR A 157 -3.76 27.98 6.23
CA THR A 157 -5.19 27.84 5.93
C THR A 157 -5.54 28.36 4.54
N GLY A 158 -6.21 27.52 3.74
CA GLY A 158 -6.63 27.84 2.36
C GLY A 158 -5.49 27.93 1.34
N PHE A 159 -4.23 27.66 1.72
CA PHE A 159 -3.10 27.67 0.79
C PHE A 159 -3.26 26.59 -0.29
N ALA A 160 -3.49 25.34 0.13
CA ALA A 160 -3.68 24.22 -0.79
C ALA A 160 -4.83 24.49 -1.78
N ASP A 161 -5.94 25.08 -1.33
CA ASP A 161 -7.08 25.39 -2.21
C ASP A 161 -6.71 26.43 -3.29
N ARG A 162 -5.94 27.46 -2.94
CA ARG A 162 -5.45 28.45 -3.92
C ARG A 162 -4.48 27.81 -4.91
N VAL A 163 -3.55 27.01 -4.42
CA VAL A 163 -2.60 26.28 -5.26
C VAL A 163 -3.34 25.33 -6.22
N HIS A 164 -4.36 24.61 -5.74
CA HIS A 164 -5.16 23.71 -6.59
C HIS A 164 -6.04 24.46 -7.61
N ALA A 165 -6.42 25.71 -7.33
CA ALA A 165 -7.17 26.52 -8.29
C ALA A 165 -6.30 26.92 -9.51
N GLU A 166 -5.03 27.27 -9.26
CA GLU A 166 -4.07 27.62 -10.32
C GLU A 166 -3.44 26.39 -11.00
N LEU A 167 -3.22 25.32 -10.23
CA LEU A 167 -2.59 24.07 -10.66
C LEU A 167 -3.53 22.89 -10.34
N PRO A 168 -4.56 22.63 -11.16
CA PRO A 168 -5.54 21.59 -10.89
C PRO A 168 -4.92 20.19 -10.72
N ARG A 169 -5.52 19.38 -9.82
CA ARG A 169 -5.00 18.06 -9.46
C ARG A 169 -5.19 17.00 -10.53
N HIS A 170 -6.27 17.07 -11.31
CA HIS A 170 -6.60 16.06 -12.34
C HIS A 170 -6.54 14.62 -11.82
N ASP A 171 -7.14 14.36 -10.66
CA ASP A 171 -7.13 13.05 -10.00
C ASP A 171 -5.72 12.44 -9.81
N LEU A 172 -4.72 13.32 -9.59
CA LEU A 172 -3.29 13.02 -9.51
C LEU A 172 -2.94 11.63 -8.95
N GLY A 173 -3.43 11.30 -7.75
CA GLY A 173 -3.05 10.05 -7.07
C GLY A 173 -3.36 8.81 -7.91
N TYR A 174 -4.52 8.79 -8.58
CA TYR A 174 -4.90 7.70 -9.48
C TYR A 174 -4.22 7.83 -10.84
N ALA A 175 -4.13 9.04 -11.39
CA ALA A 175 -3.53 9.27 -12.71
C ALA A 175 -2.03 8.91 -12.76
N LEU A 176 -1.26 9.31 -11.74
CA LEU A 176 0.16 8.97 -11.62
C LEU A 176 0.36 7.48 -11.37
N SER A 177 -0.45 6.88 -10.47
CA SER A 177 -0.40 5.44 -10.21
C SER A 177 -0.62 4.63 -11.48
N GLU A 178 -1.61 5.01 -12.30
CA GLU A 178 -1.89 4.36 -13.58
C GLU A 178 -0.76 4.56 -14.61
N ALA A 179 -0.16 5.75 -14.67
CA ALA A 179 0.96 6.03 -15.57
C ALA A 179 2.19 5.15 -15.24
N VAL A 180 2.58 5.12 -13.97
CA VAL A 180 3.69 4.28 -13.48
C VAL A 180 3.37 2.80 -13.67
N ALA A 181 2.16 2.36 -13.30
CA ALA A 181 1.74 0.98 -13.45
C ALA A 181 1.77 0.50 -14.91
N ARG A 182 1.37 1.35 -15.86
CA ARG A 182 1.45 1.02 -17.30
C ARG A 182 2.88 0.82 -17.78
N GLN A 183 3.81 1.64 -17.31
CA GLN A 183 5.23 1.44 -17.65
C GLN A 183 5.74 0.08 -17.13
N VAL A 184 5.34 -0.31 -15.91
CA VAL A 184 5.70 -1.62 -15.35
C VAL A 184 5.02 -2.77 -16.09
N ASP A 185 3.75 -2.64 -16.51
CA ASP A 185 3.05 -3.67 -17.30
C ASP A 185 3.74 -3.88 -18.65
N ALA A 186 4.23 -2.81 -19.27
CA ALA A 186 4.99 -2.87 -20.53
C ALA A 186 6.42 -3.38 -20.34
N ASN A 187 7.07 -3.05 -19.20
CA ASN A 187 8.43 -3.44 -18.87
C ASN A 187 8.55 -3.80 -17.37
N PRO A 188 8.42 -5.09 -17.01
CA PRO A 188 8.42 -5.53 -15.61
C PRO A 188 9.70 -5.18 -14.82
N VAL A 189 10.83 -4.93 -15.50
CA VAL A 189 12.09 -4.51 -14.86
C VAL A 189 11.93 -3.18 -14.12
N LYS A 190 11.02 -2.32 -14.56
CA LYS A 190 10.77 -1.01 -13.94
C LYS A 190 10.10 -1.09 -12.58
N GLY A 191 9.47 -2.21 -12.25
CA GLY A 191 8.65 -2.37 -11.05
C GLY A 191 8.91 -3.68 -10.32
N GLY A 192 10.15 -3.87 -9.86
CA GLY A 192 10.52 -5.02 -9.04
C GLY A 192 9.62 -5.18 -7.80
N PRO A 193 9.48 -6.40 -7.24
CA PRO A 193 8.69 -6.64 -6.04
C PRO A 193 9.10 -5.71 -4.89
N LEU A 194 8.13 -5.30 -4.07
CA LEU A 194 8.36 -4.50 -2.84
C LEU A 194 8.87 -3.07 -3.09
N THR A 195 8.79 -2.59 -4.33
CA THR A 195 9.02 -1.19 -4.68
C THR A 195 7.69 -0.44 -4.85
N PHE A 196 7.71 0.89 -4.82
CA PHE A 196 6.50 1.70 -5.09
C PHE A 196 5.92 1.42 -6.50
N PRO A 197 6.72 1.42 -7.60
CA PRO A 197 6.20 1.06 -8.93
C PRO A 197 5.59 -0.34 -8.99
N GLY A 198 6.24 -1.32 -8.35
CA GLY A 198 5.69 -2.69 -8.24
C GLY A 198 4.41 -2.76 -7.41
N GLN A 199 4.26 -1.91 -6.38
CA GLN A 199 3.03 -1.81 -5.60
C GLN A 199 1.87 -1.26 -6.43
N VAL A 200 2.06 -0.14 -7.14
CA VAL A 200 0.98 0.45 -7.95
C VAL A 200 0.61 -0.42 -9.14
N HIS A 201 1.58 -1.10 -9.77
CA HIS A 201 1.30 -2.08 -10.83
C HIS A 201 0.35 -3.17 -10.36
N ARG A 202 0.59 -3.75 -9.17
CA ARG A 202 -0.29 -4.78 -8.60
C ARG A 202 -1.70 -4.29 -8.32
N LEU A 203 -1.86 -3.02 -7.93
CA LEU A 203 -3.18 -2.42 -7.68
C LEU A 203 -3.94 -2.16 -8.98
N CYS A 204 -3.27 -1.65 -10.02
CA CYS A 204 -3.90 -1.33 -11.30
C CYS A 204 -4.11 -2.57 -12.21
N TYR A 205 -3.22 -3.57 -12.12
CA TYR A 205 -3.20 -4.76 -12.98
C TYR A 205 -3.18 -6.05 -12.15
N PRO A 206 -4.25 -6.37 -11.38
CA PRO A 206 -4.29 -7.54 -10.49
C PRO A 206 -4.52 -8.87 -11.24
N ARG A 207 -3.68 -9.17 -12.25
CA ARG A 207 -3.75 -10.42 -13.02
C ARG A 207 -3.19 -11.62 -12.25
N GLN A 208 -2.33 -11.37 -11.27
CA GLN A 208 -1.68 -12.37 -10.41
C GLN A 208 -1.72 -11.88 -8.96
N ARG A 209 -1.70 -12.82 -8.00
CA ARG A 209 -1.60 -12.48 -6.59
C ARG A 209 -0.34 -11.67 -6.31
N ALA A 210 -0.39 -10.77 -5.35
CA ALA A 210 0.73 -9.92 -5.00
C ALA A 210 1.92 -10.75 -4.49
N ILE A 211 3.10 -10.59 -5.10
CA ILE A 211 4.35 -11.19 -4.59
C ILE A 211 4.66 -10.57 -3.22
N THR A 212 4.67 -11.41 -2.19
CA THR A 212 5.07 -11.03 -0.84
C THR A 212 6.58 -11.18 -0.67
N TRP A 213 7.10 -10.66 0.45
CA TRP A 213 8.48 -10.92 0.86
C TRP A 213 8.77 -12.41 1.01
N PHE A 214 7.81 -13.20 1.50
CA PHE A 214 7.99 -14.62 1.71
C PHE A 214 7.96 -15.41 0.39
N ASP A 215 7.15 -14.99 -0.59
CA ASP A 215 7.22 -15.59 -1.94
C ASP A 215 8.63 -15.43 -2.54
N ALA A 216 9.28 -14.27 -2.30
CA ALA A 216 10.65 -14.03 -2.76
C ALA A 216 11.67 -14.91 -2.00
N ILE A 217 11.50 -15.12 -0.70
CA ILE A 217 12.32 -16.04 0.09
C ILE A 217 12.12 -17.48 -0.38
N ASP A 218 10.88 -17.94 -0.56
CA ASP A 218 10.58 -19.31 -0.95
C ASP A 218 11.13 -19.62 -2.36
N ALA A 219 11.04 -18.65 -3.27
CA ALA A 219 11.60 -18.74 -4.62
C ALA A 219 13.13 -18.67 -4.67
N SER A 220 13.79 -18.26 -3.59
CA SER A 220 15.25 -18.05 -3.56
C SER A 220 16.05 -19.34 -3.69
N GLY A 221 15.43 -20.50 -3.42
CA GLY A 221 16.09 -21.81 -3.48
C GLY A 221 17.00 -22.12 -2.28
N TRP A 222 17.10 -21.22 -1.30
CA TRP A 222 17.87 -21.44 -0.07
C TRP A 222 17.19 -22.42 0.89
N ASN A 223 15.92 -22.75 0.66
CA ASN A 223 15.09 -23.63 1.50
C ASN A 223 14.96 -23.14 2.96
N ASP A 224 14.99 -21.82 3.15
CA ASP A 224 14.66 -21.20 4.42
C ASP A 224 13.23 -21.57 4.81
N ARG A 225 13.02 -21.76 6.12
CA ARG A 225 11.70 -22.10 6.67
C ARG A 225 11.26 -21.01 7.61
N PRO A 226 9.94 -20.76 7.74
CA PRO A 226 9.42 -19.90 8.80
C PRO A 226 9.98 -20.33 10.16
N VAL A 227 10.32 -19.37 11.00
CA VAL A 227 10.61 -19.65 12.40
C VAL A 227 9.35 -20.25 13.00
N ALA A 228 9.40 -21.51 13.40
CA ALA A 228 8.23 -22.19 13.93
C ALA A 228 7.78 -21.50 15.20
N ASP A 229 6.63 -20.83 15.17
CA ASP A 229 5.88 -20.62 16.40
C ASP A 229 5.51 -22.00 16.92
N SER A 230 6.03 -22.35 18.09
CA SER A 230 5.83 -23.65 18.71
C SER A 230 4.37 -23.79 19.17
N VAL A 231 3.46 -24.05 18.25
CA VAL A 231 2.11 -24.53 18.55
C VAL A 231 2.04 -25.97 18.08
N ALA A 232 2.49 -26.88 18.96
CA ALA A 232 2.34 -28.31 18.71
C ALA A 232 0.85 -28.64 18.55
N GLY A 233 0.49 -29.29 17.43
CA GLY A 233 -0.82 -29.93 17.25
C GLY A 233 -1.89 -29.20 16.43
N GLY A 234 -1.55 -28.16 15.65
CA GLY A 234 -2.50 -27.51 14.73
C GLY A 234 -2.78 -28.30 13.44
N ALA A 235 -3.78 -27.89 12.66
CA ALA A 235 -4.14 -28.52 11.39
C ALA A 235 -3.18 -28.10 10.26
N THR A 236 -2.46 -29.02 9.62
CA THR A 236 -1.61 -28.71 8.45
C THR A 236 -2.37 -28.74 7.12
N GLU A 237 -3.58 -29.29 7.13
CA GLU A 237 -4.52 -29.34 6.00
C GLU A 237 -5.90 -28.86 6.47
N PRO A 238 -6.72 -28.24 5.60
CA PRO A 238 -7.97 -27.59 6.02
C PRO A 238 -9.01 -28.58 6.55
N ASP A 239 -9.03 -29.81 6.04
CA ASP A 239 -9.91 -30.89 6.53
C ASP A 239 -9.50 -31.42 7.92
N GLY A 240 -8.26 -31.17 8.35
CA GLY A 240 -7.79 -31.49 9.70
C GLY A 240 -8.44 -30.65 10.81
N LEU A 241 -8.99 -29.48 10.47
CA LEU A 241 -9.61 -28.56 11.43
C LEU A 241 -10.82 -29.18 12.15
N ALA A 242 -11.75 -29.78 11.40
CA ALA A 242 -12.95 -30.39 11.96
C ALA A 242 -12.62 -31.53 12.93
N LYS A 243 -11.59 -32.33 12.60
CA LYS A 243 -11.12 -33.41 13.47
C LYS A 243 -10.56 -32.87 14.78
N LEU A 244 -9.67 -31.89 14.71
CA LEU A 244 -9.09 -31.27 15.91
C LEU A 244 -10.15 -30.54 16.75
N PHE A 245 -11.14 -29.92 16.09
CA PHE A 245 -12.26 -29.27 16.77
C PHE A 245 -13.04 -30.28 17.62
N VAL A 246 -13.50 -31.39 17.02
CA VAL A 246 -14.27 -32.43 17.74
C VAL A 246 -13.44 -33.06 18.86
N GLU A 247 -12.16 -33.34 18.61
CA GLU A 247 -11.26 -33.92 19.61
C GLU A 247 -11.10 -33.00 20.84
N ARG A 248 -10.79 -31.72 20.61
CA ARG A 248 -10.55 -30.74 21.68
C ARG A 248 -11.84 -30.35 22.40
N PHE A 249 -12.93 -30.20 21.65
CA PHE A 249 -14.26 -29.93 22.21
C PHE A 249 -14.72 -31.07 23.13
N GLY A 250 -14.58 -32.32 22.69
CA GLY A 250 -14.91 -33.50 23.48
C GLY A 250 -14.02 -33.69 24.72
N ALA A 251 -12.77 -33.21 24.67
CA ALA A 251 -11.86 -33.18 25.82
C ALA A 251 -12.17 -32.03 26.82
N GLY A 252 -13.07 -31.11 26.47
CA GLY A 252 -13.33 -29.89 27.23
C GLY A 252 -12.19 -28.86 27.19
N ASP A 253 -11.31 -28.96 26.19
CA ASP A 253 -10.15 -28.08 26.01
C ASP A 253 -10.54 -26.81 25.25
N VAL A 254 -11.09 -25.83 25.98
CA VAL A 254 -11.54 -24.55 25.42
C VAL A 254 -10.39 -23.83 24.69
N GLU A 255 -9.20 -23.76 25.30
CA GLU A 255 -8.06 -23.07 24.70
C GLU A 255 -7.53 -23.80 23.46
N GLY A 256 -7.55 -25.13 23.47
CA GLY A 256 -7.28 -25.92 22.29
C GLY A 256 -8.27 -25.62 21.17
N VAL A 257 -9.58 -25.62 21.44
CA VAL A 257 -10.57 -25.32 20.39
C VAL A 257 -10.36 -23.91 19.84
N VAL A 258 -10.17 -22.93 20.72
CA VAL A 258 -9.95 -21.52 20.36
C VAL A 258 -8.68 -21.32 19.54
N ALA A 259 -7.62 -22.11 19.77
CA ALA A 259 -6.40 -22.05 18.96
C ALA A 259 -6.60 -22.44 17.48
N LEU A 260 -7.76 -23.02 17.13
CA LEU A 260 -8.15 -23.29 15.74
C LEU A 260 -8.73 -22.06 15.02
N TYR A 261 -8.91 -20.92 15.69
CA TYR A 261 -9.51 -19.69 15.12
C TYR A 261 -8.46 -18.58 14.94
N GLU A 262 -8.68 -17.72 13.94
CA GLU A 262 -7.96 -16.44 13.83
C GLU A 262 -8.39 -15.46 14.93
N GLN A 263 -7.55 -14.45 15.20
CA GLN A 263 -7.81 -13.42 16.22
C GLN A 263 -9.15 -12.71 16.01
N ASP A 264 -9.50 -12.44 14.75
CA ASP A 264 -10.70 -11.71 14.35
C ASP A 264 -11.79 -12.64 13.77
N ALA A 265 -11.73 -13.94 14.09
CA ALA A 265 -12.64 -14.92 13.53
C ALA A 265 -14.11 -14.67 13.92
N VAL A 266 -15.02 -15.14 13.07
CA VAL A 266 -16.46 -15.03 13.28
C VAL A 266 -17.05 -16.41 13.56
N PHE A 267 -17.78 -16.54 14.67
CA PHE A 267 -18.56 -17.74 14.98
C PHE A 267 -20.06 -17.45 14.88
N GLY A 268 -20.72 -18.15 13.96
CA GLY A 268 -22.13 -17.97 13.64
C GLY A 268 -23.06 -18.47 14.74
N THR A 269 -24.25 -17.87 14.80
CA THR A 269 -25.32 -18.28 15.72
C THR A 269 -26.60 -18.54 14.95
N GLY A 270 -27.39 -19.53 15.39
CA GLY A 270 -28.64 -19.88 14.70
C GLY A 270 -29.72 -18.80 14.80
N SER A 271 -29.59 -17.89 15.77
CA SER A 271 -30.40 -16.69 15.89
C SER A 271 -29.61 -15.60 16.64
N GLY A 272 -29.41 -14.44 16.01
CA GLY A 272 -28.72 -13.29 16.60
C GLY A 272 -27.57 -12.77 15.75
N SER A 273 -26.81 -11.85 16.33
CA SER A 273 -25.53 -11.41 15.74
C SER A 273 -24.48 -12.52 15.93
N PRO A 274 -23.55 -12.68 14.98
CA PRO A 274 -22.45 -13.61 15.16
C PRO A 274 -21.47 -13.09 16.23
N HIS A 275 -20.72 -14.00 16.84
CA HIS A 275 -19.63 -13.68 17.76
C HIS A 275 -18.40 -13.28 16.95
N THR A 276 -17.80 -12.13 17.24
CA THR A 276 -16.65 -11.61 16.49
C THR A 276 -15.43 -11.47 17.39
N GLY A 277 -14.32 -12.04 16.95
CA GLY A 277 -13.05 -12.04 17.68
C GLY A 277 -12.93 -13.20 18.66
N VAL A 278 -11.69 -13.60 18.89
CA VAL A 278 -11.32 -14.81 19.65
C VAL A 278 -11.91 -14.85 21.08
N ASP A 279 -12.11 -13.69 21.69
CA ASP A 279 -12.66 -13.58 23.05
C ASP A 279 -14.15 -13.93 23.11
N GLU A 280 -14.94 -13.48 22.14
CA GLU A 280 -16.37 -13.82 22.05
C GLU A 280 -16.55 -15.28 21.64
N VAL A 281 -15.73 -15.76 20.69
CA VAL A 281 -15.71 -17.17 20.29
C VAL A 281 -15.36 -18.07 21.48
N ARG A 282 -14.34 -17.73 22.26
CA ARG A 282 -13.96 -18.45 23.49
C ARG A 282 -15.13 -18.51 24.48
N ALA A 283 -15.82 -17.39 24.72
CA ALA A 283 -16.95 -17.35 25.62
C ALA A 283 -18.10 -18.24 25.16
N ALA A 284 -18.44 -18.20 23.86
CA ALA A 284 -19.52 -19.00 23.27
C ALA A 284 -19.22 -20.50 23.32
N LEU A 285 -18.05 -20.92 22.83
CA LEU A 285 -17.65 -22.33 22.82
C LEU A 285 -17.43 -22.87 24.23
N GLY A 286 -16.87 -22.05 25.13
CA GLY A 286 -16.72 -22.38 26.55
C GLY A 286 -18.06 -22.62 27.24
N ALA A 287 -19.10 -21.84 26.91
CA ALA A 287 -20.45 -22.07 27.44
C ALA A 287 -21.05 -23.39 26.95
N LEU A 288 -20.87 -23.74 25.67
CA LEU A 288 -21.34 -25.02 25.11
C LEU A 288 -20.62 -26.22 25.75
N ILE A 289 -19.29 -26.14 25.89
CA ILE A 289 -18.49 -27.17 26.57
C ILE A 289 -18.93 -27.30 28.03
N GLY A 290 -19.10 -26.19 28.74
CA GLY A 290 -19.55 -26.17 30.14
C GLY A 290 -20.96 -26.73 30.34
N ALA A 291 -21.83 -26.62 29.33
CA ALA A 291 -23.16 -27.23 29.30
C ALA A 291 -23.14 -28.75 29.01
N GLY A 292 -21.96 -29.31 28.69
CA GLY A 292 -21.80 -30.71 28.35
C GLY A 292 -22.37 -31.07 26.98
N ALA A 293 -22.33 -30.13 26.03
CA ALA A 293 -22.71 -30.40 24.66
C ALA A 293 -21.78 -31.44 24.02
N SER A 294 -22.26 -32.14 23.00
CA SER A 294 -21.43 -33.00 22.14
C SER A 294 -21.65 -32.66 20.67
N ILE A 295 -20.59 -32.69 19.87
CA ILE A 295 -20.61 -32.32 18.47
C ILE A 295 -19.97 -33.45 17.65
N GLU A 296 -20.67 -33.88 16.61
CA GLU A 296 -20.13 -34.74 15.55
C GLU A 296 -20.14 -33.97 14.23
N LEU A 297 -19.03 -34.04 13.47
CA LEU A 297 -18.90 -33.40 12.16
C LEU A 297 -18.62 -34.44 11.09
N ARG A 298 -19.39 -34.41 10.00
CA ARG A 298 -19.16 -35.23 8.79
C ARG A 298 -18.90 -34.33 7.59
N ALA A 299 -17.69 -34.39 7.04
CA ALA A 299 -17.29 -33.62 5.87
C ALA A 299 -18.21 -33.87 4.67
N ARG A 300 -18.59 -32.79 3.97
CA ARG A 300 -19.42 -32.83 2.75
C ARG A 300 -18.68 -32.30 1.54
N ARG A 301 -18.13 -31.08 1.64
CA ARG A 301 -17.44 -30.40 0.54
C ARG A 301 -16.25 -29.61 1.08
N LEU A 302 -15.20 -29.56 0.27
CA LEU A 302 -13.99 -28.79 0.51
C LEU A 302 -13.56 -28.18 -0.82
N HIS A 303 -13.37 -26.87 -0.85
CA HIS A 303 -12.78 -26.13 -1.95
C HIS A 303 -11.61 -25.31 -1.42
N VAL A 304 -10.48 -25.30 -2.12
CA VAL A 304 -9.26 -24.58 -1.71
C VAL A 304 -8.76 -23.73 -2.87
N VAL A 305 -8.45 -22.47 -2.58
CA VAL A 305 -7.79 -21.53 -3.49
C VAL A 305 -6.70 -20.81 -2.70
N ASP A 306 -5.44 -20.98 -3.12
CA ASP A 306 -4.26 -20.43 -2.43
C ASP A 306 -4.25 -20.75 -0.92
N ASP A 307 -4.39 -19.74 -0.08
CA ASP A 307 -4.37 -19.80 1.37
C ASP A 307 -5.77 -19.87 1.98
N VAL A 308 -6.85 -19.95 1.19
CA VAL A 308 -8.24 -19.96 1.68
C VAL A 308 -8.94 -21.28 1.32
N ALA A 309 -9.71 -21.79 2.27
CA ALA A 309 -10.57 -22.96 2.07
C ALA A 309 -12.02 -22.64 2.47
N VAL A 310 -12.97 -23.18 1.72
CA VAL A 310 -14.38 -23.27 2.11
C VAL A 310 -14.70 -24.71 2.42
N ILE A 311 -15.18 -24.97 3.62
CA ILE A 311 -15.50 -26.28 4.17
C ILE A 311 -17.01 -26.30 4.44
N SER A 312 -17.63 -27.46 4.24
CA SER A 312 -19.00 -27.70 4.69
C SER A 312 -19.08 -29.07 5.32
N ASN A 313 -19.68 -29.13 6.52
CA ASN A 313 -19.95 -30.36 7.24
C ASN A 313 -21.46 -30.55 7.44
N GLU A 314 -21.86 -31.79 7.68
CA GLU A 314 -23.07 -32.07 8.45
C GLU A 314 -22.66 -32.14 9.92
N ALA A 315 -23.23 -31.26 10.75
CA ALA A 315 -23.01 -31.24 12.18
C ALA A 315 -24.20 -31.84 12.91
N THR A 316 -23.94 -32.77 13.81
CA THR A 316 -24.92 -33.27 14.78
C THR A 316 -24.52 -32.80 16.16
N VAL A 317 -25.34 -31.95 16.78
CA VAL A 317 -25.09 -31.34 18.07
C VAL A 317 -26.12 -31.81 19.09
N CYS A 318 -25.66 -32.37 20.20
CA CYS A 318 -26.47 -32.55 21.40
C CYS A 318 -26.18 -31.36 22.32
N PRO A 319 -27.10 -30.38 22.47
CA PRO A 319 -26.81 -29.11 23.13
C PRO A 319 -26.59 -29.23 24.65
N VAL A 320 -27.19 -30.24 25.27
CA VAL A 320 -26.95 -30.66 26.66
C VAL A 320 -27.04 -32.18 26.74
N ARG A 321 -26.38 -32.76 27.73
CA ARG A 321 -26.39 -34.21 27.93
C ARG A 321 -27.81 -34.74 28.13
N GLY A 322 -28.28 -35.56 27.19
CA GLY A 322 -29.60 -36.19 27.22
C GLY A 322 -30.72 -35.42 26.50
N ALA A 323 -30.42 -34.29 25.86
CA ALA A 323 -31.34 -33.65 24.91
C ALA A 323 -31.34 -34.36 23.55
N ASP A 324 -32.38 -34.11 22.75
CA ASP A 324 -32.46 -34.60 21.38
C ASP A 324 -31.36 -33.96 20.52
N PRO A 325 -30.67 -34.74 19.66
CA PRO A 325 -29.66 -34.21 18.76
C PRO A 325 -30.30 -33.33 17.68
N VAL A 326 -29.65 -32.21 17.36
CA VAL A 326 -29.99 -31.33 16.25
C VAL A 326 -28.96 -31.52 15.15
N THR A 327 -29.42 -31.74 13.92
CA THR A 327 -28.53 -31.83 12.76
C THR A 327 -28.64 -30.57 11.91
N THR A 328 -27.50 -29.92 11.66
CA THR A 328 -27.39 -28.72 10.83
C THR A 328 -26.33 -28.91 9.75
N MET A 329 -26.41 -28.08 8.70
CA MET A 329 -25.32 -27.95 7.74
C MET A 329 -24.48 -26.76 8.16
N THR A 330 -23.17 -26.96 8.17
CA THR A 330 -22.21 -25.91 8.51
C THR A 330 -21.51 -25.40 7.26
N THR A 331 -21.03 -24.17 7.36
CA THR A 331 -20.08 -23.60 6.41
C THR A 331 -18.96 -22.93 7.18
N GLU A 332 -17.74 -23.36 6.91
CA GLU A 332 -16.54 -22.76 7.48
C GLU A 332 -15.67 -22.16 6.38
N VAL A 333 -15.07 -21.00 6.66
CA VAL A 333 -13.99 -20.43 5.86
C VAL A 333 -12.73 -20.53 6.70
N ALA A 334 -11.71 -21.18 6.16
CA ALA A 334 -10.41 -21.33 6.81
C ALA A 334 -9.31 -20.65 6.02
N ARG A 335 -8.26 -20.18 6.72
CA ARG A 335 -7.07 -19.60 6.12
C ARG A 335 -5.80 -20.28 6.62
N ARG A 336 -4.87 -20.54 5.71
CA ARG A 336 -3.52 -21.03 6.01
C ARG A 336 -2.67 -19.87 6.56
N GLN A 337 -2.23 -20.02 7.79
CA GLN A 337 -1.33 -19.10 8.48
C GLN A 337 0.10 -19.25 7.98
N ARG A 338 0.96 -18.28 8.31
CA ARG A 338 2.38 -18.27 7.91
C ARG A 338 3.18 -19.48 8.37
N ASN A 339 2.80 -20.05 9.52
CA ASN A 339 3.41 -21.27 10.06
C ASN A 339 2.93 -22.55 9.35
N GLY A 340 2.09 -22.44 8.31
CA GLY A 340 1.54 -23.55 7.54
C GLY A 340 0.32 -24.20 8.17
N LEU A 341 -0.13 -23.75 9.35
CA LEU A 341 -1.33 -24.26 9.99
C LEU A 341 -2.57 -23.57 9.44
N TRP A 342 -3.69 -24.28 9.38
CA TRP A 342 -4.99 -23.72 9.04
C TRP A 342 -5.71 -23.27 10.31
N GLN A 343 -6.46 -22.18 10.19
CA GLN A 343 -7.36 -21.67 11.22
C GLN A 343 -8.68 -21.23 10.60
N TYR A 344 -9.78 -21.31 11.35
CA TYR A 344 -11.08 -20.79 10.99
C TYR A 344 -11.07 -19.25 11.02
N VAL A 345 -11.50 -18.66 9.91
CA VAL A 345 -11.83 -17.24 9.75
C VAL A 345 -13.32 -17.04 10.01
N ILE A 346 -14.15 -17.94 9.49
CA ILE A 346 -15.59 -17.99 9.73
C ILE A 346 -15.94 -19.45 10.05
N ASP A 347 -16.72 -19.65 11.09
CA ASP A 347 -17.31 -20.95 11.42
C ASP A 347 -18.79 -20.71 11.74
N ASP A 348 -19.66 -21.08 10.81
CA ASP A 348 -21.10 -20.91 10.99
C ASP A 348 -21.79 -22.28 11.00
N PRO A 349 -22.23 -22.75 12.19
CA PRO A 349 -22.90 -24.04 12.33
C PRO A 349 -24.29 -24.10 11.68
N PHE A 350 -24.83 -22.97 11.21
CA PHE A 350 -26.20 -22.84 10.72
C PHE A 350 -26.29 -22.32 9.27
N PHE A 351 -25.17 -21.90 8.68
CA PHE A 351 -25.12 -21.43 7.30
C PHE A 351 -24.97 -22.58 6.32
N ALA A 352 -25.99 -22.77 5.47
CA ALA A 352 -26.00 -23.80 4.43
C ALA A 352 -25.82 -23.18 3.03
N LEU A 353 -24.75 -23.58 2.33
CA LEU A 353 -24.47 -23.23 0.92
C LEU A 353 -25.10 -24.19 -0.09
#